data_AF-A0A507ATR8-F1
#
_entry.id   AF-A0A507ATR8-F1
#
_cell.length_a   1.000
_cell.length_b   1.000
_cell.length_c   1.000
_cell.angle_alpha   90.00
_cell.angle_beta   90.00
_cell.angle_gamma   90.00
#
_symmetry.space_group_name_H-M   'P 1'
#
loop_
_entity.id
_entity.type
_entity.pdbx_description
1 polymer ?
#
loop_
_entity_poly.entity_id
_entity_poly.type
_entity_poly.pdbx_seq_one_letter_code
_entity_poly.pdbx_strand_id
1 'polypeptide(L)'
;MADEIEKLRRALADAESRVLEEQRRREEAEQIAETSKAQDLSSYLEACHALSLAIDMVTDRSLTTQGDTTNPVGRIYPKRIVPWDDFPVRQEEIWNKLEDPTFLS
;
A
#
# COMPACT_ATOMS: atom_id res chain seq x y z
N MET A 1 40.80 26.09 29.07
CA MET A 1 40.09 27.25 28.49
C MET A 1 39.79 27.09 26.99
N ALA A 2 40.70 27.33 26.04
CA ALA A 2 40.36 27.28 24.60
C ALA A 2 39.96 25.87 24.10
N ASP A 3 40.66 24.82 24.55
CA ASP A 3 40.37 23.42 24.19
C ASP A 3 39.05 22.90 24.81
N GLU A 4 38.68 23.41 25.99
CA GLU A 4 37.37 23.12 26.62
C GLU A 4 36.22 23.79 25.90
N ILE A 5 36.40 25.04 25.44
CA ILE A 5 35.39 25.76 24.66
C ILE A 5 35.11 25.03 23.34
N GLU A 6 36.15 24.52 22.68
CA GLU A 6 35.99 23.77 21.42
C GLU A 6 35.31 22.42 21.64
N LYS A 7 35.68 21.68 22.69
CA LYS A 7 34.98 20.45 23.10
C LYS A 7 33.51 20.69 23.40
N LEU A 8 33.18 21.78 24.09
CA LEU A 8 31.79 22.14 24.39
C LEU A 8 31.00 22.50 23.14
N ARG A 9 31.60 23.23 22.18
CA ARG A 9 30.97 23.54 20.89
C ARG A 9 30.67 22.28 20.08
N ARG A 10 31.61 21.35 20.04
CA ARG A 10 31.42 20.08 19.34
C ARG A 10 30.34 19.22 20.00
N ALA A 11 30.34 19.15 21.33
CA ALA A 11 29.29 18.46 22.07
C ALA A 11 27.90 19.08 21.85
N LEU A 12 27.81 20.41 21.74
CA LEU A 12 26.56 21.11 21.43
C LEU A 12 26.07 20.79 20.02
N ALA A 13 26.95 20.89 19.02
CA ALA A 13 26.61 20.57 17.63
C ALA A 13 26.18 19.10 17.45
N ASP A 14 26.87 18.17 18.10
CA ASP A 14 26.51 16.75 18.08
C ASP A 14 25.15 16.51 18.79
N ALA A 15 24.86 17.24 19.87
CA ALA A 15 23.57 17.16 20.55
C ALA A 15 22.43 17.74 19.70
N GLU A 16 22.65 18.88 19.04
CA GLU A 16 21.68 19.49 18.12
C GLU A 16 21.38 18.56 16.94
N SER A 17 22.41 17.96 16.34
CA SER A 17 22.25 17.00 15.24
C SER A 17 21.42 15.79 15.67
N ARG A 18 21.67 15.25 16.87
CA ARG A 18 20.89 14.11 17.41
C ARG A 18 19.42 14.48 17.63
N VAL A 19 19.15 15.67 18.15
CA VAL A 19 17.77 16.15 18.34
C VAL A 19 17.05 16.25 17.01
N LEU A 20 17.68 16.84 15.98
CA LEU A 20 17.10 16.95 14.64
C LEU A 20 16.82 15.59 14.01
N GLU A 21 17.76 14.64 14.10
CA GLU A 21 17.56 13.28 13.57
C GLU A 21 16.46 12.51 14.30
N GLU A 22 16.38 12.63 15.63
CA GLU A 22 15.29 12.04 16.41
C GLU A 22 13.95 12.67 16.05
N GLN A 23 13.91 13.99 15.85
CA GLN A 23 12.70 14.70 15.46
C GLN A 23 12.22 14.26 14.09
N ARG A 24 13.12 14.15 13.10
CA ARG A 24 12.81 13.61 11.78
C ARG A 24 12.30 12.17 11.84
N ARG A 25 12.93 11.31 12.63
CA ARG A 25 12.48 9.92 12.82
C ARG A 25 11.10 9.84 13.45
N ARG A 26 10.78 10.73 14.39
CA ARG A 26 9.43 10.83 14.98
C ARG A 26 8.40 11.27 13.96
N GLU A 27 8.69 12.30 13.18
CA GLU A 27 7.80 12.78 12.12
C GLU A 27 7.54 11.69 11.06
N GLU A 28 8.58 10.97 10.62
CA GLU A 28 8.44 9.84 9.70
C GLU A 28 7.58 8.72 10.32
N ALA A 29 7.83 8.37 11.58
CA ALA A 29 7.04 7.36 12.29
C ALA A 29 5.58 7.78 12.49
N GLU A 30 5.32 9.05 12.79
CA GLU A 30 3.96 9.60 12.90
C GLU A 30 3.24 9.57 11.55
N GLN A 31 3.90 9.95 10.44
CA GLN A 31 3.30 9.84 9.12
C GLN A 31 2.96 8.39 8.73
N ILE A 32 3.86 7.45 9.03
CA ILE A 32 3.60 6.02 8.81
C ILE A 32 2.43 5.56 9.69
N ALA A 33 2.39 5.98 10.95
CA ALA A 33 1.30 5.62 11.85
C ALA A 33 -0.04 6.19 11.38
N GLU A 34 -0.09 7.45 10.93
CA GLU A 34 -1.28 8.09 10.36
C GLU A 34 -1.78 7.37 9.10
N THR A 35 -0.88 7.05 8.17
CA THR A 35 -1.23 6.31 6.94
C THR A 35 -1.59 4.85 7.19
N SER A 36 -1.14 4.29 8.32
CA SER A 36 -1.46 2.91 8.74
C SER A 36 -2.68 2.82 9.67
N LYS A 37 -3.34 3.94 9.96
CA LYS A 37 -4.58 3.92 10.74
C LYS A 37 -5.64 3.09 10.03
N ALA A 38 -6.47 2.41 10.83
CA ALA A 38 -7.63 1.71 10.30
C ALA A 38 -8.51 2.70 9.54
N GLN A 39 -8.68 2.45 8.24
CA GLN A 39 -9.62 3.19 7.42
C GLN A 39 -11.03 2.67 7.72
N ASP A 40 -12.01 3.57 7.65
CA ASP A 40 -13.39 3.13 7.55
C ASP A 40 -13.58 2.37 6.22
N LEU A 41 -14.60 1.52 6.16
CA LEU A 41 -14.86 0.67 5.00
C LEU A 41 -15.04 1.48 3.71
N SER A 42 -15.67 2.65 3.77
CA SER A 42 -15.93 3.49 2.60
C SER A 42 -14.62 4.05 2.04
N SER A 43 -13.80 4.67 2.90
CA SER A 43 -12.49 5.22 2.55
C SER A 43 -11.56 4.15 1.99
N TYR A 44 -11.60 2.94 2.55
CA TYR A 44 -10.84 1.81 2.03
C TYR A 44 -11.28 1.40 0.62
N LEU A 45 -12.59 1.26 0.40
CA LEU A 45 -13.14 0.87 -0.90
C LEU A 45 -12.90 1.94 -1.98
N GLU A 46 -12.98 3.22 -1.62
CA GLU A 46 -12.65 4.33 -2.52
C GLU A 46 -11.17 4.29 -2.94
N ALA A 47 -10.26 4.06 -2.00
CA ALA A 47 -8.84 3.90 -2.29
C ALA A 47 -8.57 2.70 -3.21
N CYS A 48 -9.24 1.56 -2.98
CA CYS A 48 -9.16 0.41 -3.86
C CYS A 48 -9.67 0.72 -5.28
N HIS A 49 -10.78 1.45 -5.39
CA HIS A 49 -11.33 1.85 -6.68
C HIS A 49 -10.37 2.77 -7.44
N ALA A 50 -9.85 3.81 -6.77
CA ALA A 50 -8.85 4.71 -7.35
C ALA A 50 -7.61 3.96 -7.83
N LEU A 51 -7.11 2.99 -7.04
CA LEU A 51 -5.99 2.14 -7.44
C LEU A 51 -6.35 1.32 -8.69
N SER A 52 -7.52 0.68 -8.73
CA SER A 52 -7.95 -0.10 -9.89
C SER A 52 -8.03 0.72 -11.18
N LEU A 53 -8.45 1.98 -11.07
CA LEU A 53 -8.51 2.91 -12.21
C LEU A 53 -7.13 3.37 -12.66
N ALA A 54 -6.18 3.47 -11.73
CA ALA A 54 -4.81 3.88 -12.01
C ALA A 54 -3.94 2.76 -12.64
N ILE A 55 -4.43 1.51 -12.67
CA ILE A 55 -3.70 0.40 -13.28
C ILE A 55 -3.81 0.50 -14.81
N ASP A 56 -2.67 0.77 -15.44
CA ASP A 56 -2.54 0.71 -16.89
C ASP A 56 -2.34 -0.73 -17.38
N MET A 57 -3.23 -1.18 -18.27
CA MET A 57 -3.12 -2.50 -18.88
C MET A 57 -2.06 -2.50 -19.99
N VAL A 58 -0.94 -3.19 -19.74
CA VAL A 58 0.07 -3.45 -20.78
C VAL A 58 -0.46 -4.52 -21.75
N THR A 59 -0.84 -4.07 -22.95
CA THR A 59 -1.36 -4.96 -24.01
C THR A 59 -0.28 -5.37 -25.02
N ASP A 60 0.86 -4.67 -25.03
CA ASP A 60 2.00 -5.03 -25.85
C ASP A 60 2.66 -6.31 -25.31
N ARG A 61 2.51 -7.39 -26.07
CA ARG A 61 3.09 -8.69 -25.72
C ARG A 61 4.60 -8.63 -25.59
N SER A 62 5.31 -7.74 -26.28
CA SER A 62 6.78 -7.67 -26.17
C SER A 62 7.26 -7.20 -24.78
N LEU A 63 6.38 -6.52 -24.04
CA LEU A 63 6.64 -6.00 -22.70
C LEU A 63 6.19 -6.94 -21.58
N THR A 64 5.54 -8.06 -21.91
CA THR A 64 5.12 -9.06 -20.92
C THR A 64 6.25 -10.07 -20.66
N THR A 65 6.20 -10.78 -19.54
CA THR A 65 7.07 -11.93 -19.30
C THR A 65 6.90 -12.94 -20.44
N GLN A 66 7.98 -13.17 -21.20
CA GLN A 66 8.01 -14.12 -22.29
C GLN A 66 8.42 -15.50 -21.77
N GLY A 67 7.75 -16.55 -22.23
CA GLY A 67 8.10 -17.93 -21.93
C GLY A 67 6.87 -18.83 -21.85
N ASP A 68 7.06 -20.12 -22.10
CA ASP A 68 6.04 -21.11 -21.81
C ASP A 68 5.81 -21.17 -20.31
N THR A 69 4.55 -21.16 -19.92
CA THR A 69 4.19 -21.31 -18.52
C THR A 69 4.62 -22.71 -18.08
N THR A 70 5.37 -22.79 -16.98
CA THR A 70 5.72 -24.07 -16.39
C THR A 70 4.43 -24.84 -16.15
N ASN A 71 4.39 -26.13 -16.51
CA ASN A 71 3.28 -27.01 -16.18
C ASN A 71 3.59 -27.68 -14.83
N PRO A 72 3.22 -27.07 -13.69
CA PRO A 72 3.52 -27.61 -12.39
C PRO A 72 2.80 -28.95 -12.20
N VAL A 73 3.58 -30.03 -12.05
CA VAL A 73 3.03 -31.35 -11.69
C VAL A 73 2.25 -31.20 -10.37
N GLY A 74 0.97 -31.57 -10.38
CA GLY A 74 0.11 -31.57 -9.19
C GLY A 74 -0.54 -30.23 -8.83
N ARG A 75 -0.56 -29.22 -9.71
CA ARG A 75 -1.30 -27.96 -9.46
C ARG A 75 -2.32 -27.65 -10.57
N ILE A 76 -3.41 -26.99 -10.19
CA ILE A 76 -4.39 -26.49 -11.16
C ILE A 76 -3.77 -25.33 -11.92
N TYR A 77 -3.71 -25.46 -13.24
CA TYR A 77 -3.18 -24.44 -14.14
C TYR A 77 -4.31 -23.92 -15.06
N PRO A 78 -4.75 -22.66 -14.92
CA PRO A 78 -5.78 -22.09 -15.79
C PRO A 78 -5.24 -21.91 -17.21
N LYS A 79 -5.87 -22.57 -18.18
CA LYS A 79 -5.46 -22.53 -19.60
C LYS A 79 -6.11 -21.40 -20.39
N ARG A 80 -7.18 -20.82 -19.86
CA ARG A 80 -8.00 -19.82 -20.54
C ARG A 80 -8.50 -18.81 -19.53
N ILE A 81 -8.41 -17.55 -19.91
CA ILE A 81 -9.13 -16.44 -19.28
C ILE A 81 -10.43 -16.30 -20.06
N VAL A 82 -11.57 -16.28 -19.36
CA VAL A 82 -12.90 -16.11 -19.96
C VAL A 82 -13.58 -14.89 -19.36
N PRO A 83 -14.41 -14.16 -20.13
CA PRO A 83 -15.23 -13.09 -19.58
C PRO A 83 -16.12 -13.61 -18.45
N TRP A 84 -16.33 -12.77 -17.43
CA TRP A 84 -17.23 -13.05 -16.33
C TRP A 84 -18.54 -12.29 -16.55
N ASP A 85 -19.46 -12.90 -17.29
CA ASP A 85 -20.63 -12.21 -17.83
C ASP A 85 -21.65 -11.76 -16.75
N ASP A 86 -21.79 -12.51 -15.66
CA ASP A 86 -22.70 -12.18 -14.55
C ASP A 86 -22.03 -11.38 -13.42
N PHE A 87 -20.77 -10.94 -13.61
CA PHE A 87 -20.04 -10.18 -12.60
C PHE A 87 -20.76 -8.89 -12.16
N PRO A 88 -21.30 -8.03 -13.06
CA PRO A 88 -21.98 -6.80 -12.63
C PRO A 88 -23.18 -7.08 -11.73
N VAL A 89 -23.97 -8.10 -12.07
CA VAL A 89 -25.15 -8.50 -11.29
C VAL A 89 -24.74 -9.01 -9.91
N ARG A 90 -23.74 -9.89 -9.84
CA ARG A 90 -23.22 -10.39 -8.57
C ARG A 90 -22.58 -9.31 -7.72
N GLN A 91 -21.91 -8.34 -8.35
CA GLN A 91 -21.33 -7.21 -7.65
C GLN A 91 -22.43 -6.38 -6.98
N GLU A 92 -23.53 -6.08 -7.69
CA GLU A 92 -24.68 -5.36 -7.13
C GLU A 92 -25.31 -6.12 -5.94
N GLU A 93 -25.46 -7.44 -6.03
CA GLU A 93 -25.94 -8.28 -4.91
C GLU A 93 -25.04 -8.17 -3.66
N ILE A 94 -23.73 -8.03 -3.84
CA ILE A 94 -22.78 -7.84 -2.74
C ILE A 94 -22.92 -6.44 -2.15
N TRP A 95 -23.04 -5.40 -2.98
CA TRP A 95 -23.23 -4.03 -2.52
C TRP A 95 -24.51 -3.88 -1.69
N ASN A 96 -25.61 -4.46 -2.14
CA ASN A 96 -26.87 -4.46 -1.39
C ASN A 96 -26.74 -5.11 0.01
N LYS A 97 -25.86 -6.10 0.17
CA LYS A 97 -25.57 -6.71 1.49
C LYS A 97 -24.70 -5.82 2.36
N LEU A 98 -23.75 -5.08 1.77
CA LEU A 98 -22.90 -4.15 2.50
C LEU A 98 -23.68 -2.93 3.02
N GLU A 99 -24.75 -2.56 2.33
CA GLU A 99 -25.67 -1.49 2.77
C GLU A 99 -26.58 -1.91 3.93
N ASP A 100 -26.72 -3.21 4.20
CA ASP A 100 -27.49 -3.72 5.36
C ASP A 100 -26.72 -3.43 6.66
N PRO A 101 -27.27 -2.63 7.60
CA PRO A 101 -26.62 -2.32 8.88
C PRO A 101 -26.29 -3.57 9.72
N THR A 102 -26.99 -4.68 9.48
CA THR A 102 -26.80 -5.96 10.16
C THR A 102 -25.52 -6.68 9.70
N PHE A 103 -25.00 -6.36 8.52
CA PHE A 103 -23.77 -6.97 7.98
C PHE A 103 -22.50 -6.44 8.66
N LEU A 104 -22.57 -5.22 9.23
CA LEU A 104 -21.46 -4.56 9.92
C LEU A 104 -21.52 -4.70 11.46
N SER A 105 -22.53 -5.41 11.97
CA SER A 105 -22.73 -5.75 13.39
C SER A 105 -22.19 -7.13 13.72
#